data_AF-A0AAW0QM32-F1
#
_entry.id   AF-A0AAW0QM32-F1
#
_cell.length_a   1.000
_cell.length_b   1.000
_cell.length_c   1.000
_cell.angle_alpha   90.00
_cell.angle_beta   90.00
_cell.angle_gamma   90.00
#
_symmetry.space_group_name_H-M   'P 1'
#
loop_
_entity.id
_entity.type
_entity.pdbx_description
1 polymer ?
#
loop_
_entity_poly.entity_id
_entity_poly.type
_entity_poly.pdbx_seq_one_letter_code
_entity_poly.pdbx_strand_id
1 'polypeptide(L)'
;MSPSLNLPNPHRHLHNHPRQFDHIESERQHLEWLLYEQGRRADGLFSRVAATDVAIDTAYDDPRSHGIDQEYRRRQAHKYRARIQRLIDKSVEREKEILSRLGEIHLESQYRERWLMVEQQKTFLRQQRGGQQWRQQQQRDWDWEYGQGQAAYADDHWNKARRQKSGTDASYRPHHLEPTNTASGSSYARRQQRQHVYSVDYLPYTTARPQAWYIDPFASTGSDQRHRRRTP
;
A
#
# COMPACT_ATOMS: atom_id res chain seq x y z
N MET A 1 -9.46 -27.26 -28.91
CA MET A 1 -9.81 -25.83 -28.91
C MET A 1 -9.29 -25.26 -27.61
N SER A 2 -8.26 -24.40 -27.65
CA SER A 2 -7.72 -23.79 -26.43
C SER A 2 -8.63 -22.64 -26.01
N PRO A 3 -9.11 -22.56 -24.76
CA PRO A 3 -9.86 -21.40 -24.30
C PRO A 3 -8.97 -20.17 -24.46
N SER A 4 -9.43 -19.20 -25.25
CA SER A 4 -8.80 -17.89 -25.33
C SER A 4 -8.98 -17.24 -23.97
N LEU A 5 -7.91 -17.20 -23.16
CA LEU A 5 -7.87 -16.39 -21.94
C LEU A 5 -8.08 -14.95 -22.38
N ASN A 6 -9.31 -14.44 -22.21
CA ASN A 6 -9.63 -13.02 -22.30
C ASN A 6 -8.96 -12.33 -21.11
N LEU A 7 -7.65 -12.13 -21.20
CA LEU A 7 -6.93 -11.28 -20.28
C LEU A 7 -7.46 -9.85 -20.47
N PRO A 8 -7.92 -9.18 -19.40
CA PRO A 8 -8.37 -7.81 -19.48
C PRO A 8 -7.25 -6.92 -20.04
N ASN A 9 -7.60 -6.06 -21.01
CA ASN A 9 -6.66 -5.21 -21.73
C ASN A 9 -5.91 -4.27 -20.75
N PRO A 10 -4.57 -4.36 -20.62
CA PRO A 10 -3.80 -3.69 -19.56
C PRO A 10 -3.79 -2.16 -19.67
N HIS A 11 -4.19 -1.60 -20.82
CA HIS A 11 -4.11 -0.15 -21.06
C HIS A 11 -5.44 0.61 -20.90
N ARG A 12 -6.53 -0.03 -20.46
CA ARG A 12 -7.86 0.62 -20.47
C ARG A 12 -8.31 1.31 -19.19
N HIS A 13 -7.53 1.29 -18.11
CA HIS A 13 -8.01 1.81 -16.82
C HIS A 13 -7.12 2.93 -16.25
N LEU A 14 -6.90 3.99 -17.05
CA LEU A 14 -6.62 5.33 -16.52
C LEU A 14 -7.93 5.95 -15.98
N HIS A 15 -8.61 5.25 -15.09
CA HIS A 15 -9.76 5.83 -14.40
C HIS A 15 -9.26 6.62 -13.20
N ASN A 16 -9.77 7.85 -13.02
CA ASN A 16 -9.46 8.75 -11.92
C ASN A 16 -9.82 8.19 -10.51
N HIS A 17 -10.26 6.94 -10.42
CA HIS A 17 -10.60 6.25 -9.19
C HIS A 17 -9.97 4.85 -9.16
N PRO A 18 -9.32 4.47 -8.04
CA PRO A 18 -8.74 3.14 -7.90
C PRO A 18 -9.84 2.08 -7.96
N ARG A 19 -9.52 0.92 -8.55
CA ARG A 19 -10.41 -0.25 -8.51
C ARG A 19 -10.69 -0.69 -7.07
N GLN A 20 -11.81 -1.36 -6.87
CA GLN A 20 -12.18 -1.90 -5.56
C GLN A 20 -11.19 -2.98 -5.11
N PHE A 21 -10.97 -3.08 -3.79
CA PHE A 21 -10.00 -4.02 -3.21
C PHE A 21 -10.28 -5.47 -3.60
N ASP A 22 -11.53 -5.89 -3.45
CA ASP A 22 -11.93 -7.28 -3.67
C ASP A 22 -11.68 -7.73 -5.11
N HIS A 23 -11.81 -6.81 -6.07
CA HIS A 23 -11.49 -7.07 -7.48
C HIS A 23 -9.98 -7.25 -7.71
N ILE A 24 -9.15 -6.41 -7.07
CA ILE A 24 -7.69 -6.50 -7.18
C ILE A 24 -7.19 -7.80 -6.52
N GLU A 25 -7.71 -8.12 -5.34
CA GLU A 25 -7.30 -9.29 -4.56
C GLU A 25 -7.78 -10.59 -5.21
N SER A 26 -9.01 -10.65 -5.71
CA SER A 26 -9.50 -11.82 -6.46
C SER A 26 -8.74 -12.06 -7.76
N GLU A 27 -8.42 -11.00 -8.51
CA GLU A 27 -7.59 -11.10 -9.72
C GLU A 27 -6.18 -11.59 -9.39
N ARG A 28 -5.57 -11.08 -8.30
CA ARG A 28 -4.27 -11.53 -7.81
C ARG A 28 -4.27 -13.02 -7.48
N GLN A 29 -5.22 -13.49 -6.67
CA GLN A 29 -5.33 -14.90 -6.28
C GLN A 29 -5.52 -15.80 -7.51
N HIS A 30 -6.33 -15.36 -8.46
CA HIS A 30 -6.53 -16.09 -9.70
C HIS A 30 -5.24 -16.22 -10.52
N LEU A 31 -4.47 -15.13 -10.65
CA LEU A 31 -3.20 -15.14 -11.37
C LEU A 31 -2.11 -15.95 -10.65
N GLU A 32 -2.05 -15.90 -9.32
CA GLU A 32 -1.16 -16.76 -8.52
C GLU A 32 -1.50 -18.25 -8.74
N TRP A 33 -2.79 -18.60 -8.79
CA TRP A 33 -3.23 -19.94 -9.12
C TRP A 33 -2.83 -20.37 -10.55
N LEU A 34 -3.02 -19.49 -11.54
CA LEU A 34 -2.59 -19.75 -12.92
C LEU A 34 -1.08 -19.95 -13.02
N LEU A 35 -0.30 -19.18 -12.27
CA LEU A 35 1.16 -19.31 -12.21
C LEU A 35 1.56 -20.67 -11.66
N TYR A 36 0.91 -21.11 -10.57
CA TYR A 36 1.12 -22.44 -10.00
C TYR A 36 0.78 -23.56 -10.99
N GLU A 37 -0.36 -23.48 -11.67
CA GLU A 37 -0.75 -24.45 -12.71
C GLU A 37 0.28 -24.49 -13.84
N GLN A 38 0.80 -23.33 -14.23
CA GLN A 38 1.81 -23.23 -15.26
C GLN A 38 3.14 -23.86 -14.86
N GLY A 39 3.56 -23.69 -13.60
CA GLY A 39 4.73 -24.39 -13.04
C GLY A 39 4.59 -25.91 -13.15
N ARG A 40 3.44 -26.46 -12.71
CA ARG A 40 3.17 -27.91 -12.83
C ARG A 40 3.19 -28.40 -14.28
N ARG A 41 2.67 -27.59 -15.21
CA ARG A 41 2.71 -27.91 -16.63
C ARG A 41 4.13 -27.90 -17.18
N ALA A 42 4.94 -26.93 -16.78
CA ALA A 42 6.34 -26.83 -17.18
C ALA A 42 7.13 -28.06 -16.71
N ASP A 43 6.98 -28.46 -15.45
CA ASP A 43 7.62 -29.68 -14.90
C ASP A 43 7.28 -30.92 -15.73
N GLY A 44 6.01 -31.06 -16.11
CA GLY A 44 5.55 -32.15 -16.97
C GLY A 44 6.15 -32.12 -18.38
N LEU A 45 6.37 -30.92 -18.94
CA LEU A 45 7.01 -30.76 -20.24
C LEU A 45 8.52 -31.05 -20.17
N PHE A 46 9.22 -30.54 -19.16
CA PHE A 46 10.65 -30.81 -18.96
C PHE A 46 10.91 -32.30 -18.73
N SER A 47 10.08 -32.96 -17.91
CA SER A 47 10.15 -34.41 -17.72
C SER A 47 10.00 -35.18 -19.03
N ARG A 48 9.11 -34.72 -19.93
CA ARG A 48 8.92 -35.32 -21.26
C ARG A 48 10.09 -35.06 -22.21
N VAL A 49 10.72 -33.88 -22.13
CA VAL A 49 11.96 -33.60 -22.89
C VAL A 49 13.05 -34.56 -22.45
N ALA A 50 13.32 -34.65 -21.14
CA ALA A 50 14.34 -35.55 -20.61
C ALA A 50 14.10 -37.01 -21.03
N ALA A 51 12.86 -37.50 -20.92
CA ALA A 51 12.52 -38.85 -21.38
C ALA A 51 12.69 -39.03 -22.90
N THR A 52 12.40 -38.01 -23.70
CA THR A 52 12.59 -38.06 -25.16
C THR A 52 14.07 -38.04 -25.51
N ASP A 53 14.88 -37.27 -24.79
CA ASP A 53 16.33 -37.18 -25.01
C ASP A 53 16.99 -38.53 -24.71
N VAL A 54 16.63 -39.17 -23.59
CA VAL A 54 17.05 -40.55 -23.28
C VAL A 54 16.60 -41.54 -24.37
N ALA A 55 15.38 -41.41 -24.90
CA ALA A 55 14.89 -42.27 -25.97
C ALA A 55 15.64 -42.07 -27.31
N ILE A 56 16.08 -40.84 -27.59
CA ILE A 56 16.92 -40.53 -28.75
C ILE A 56 18.30 -41.19 -28.56
N ASP A 57 18.93 -40.98 -27.41
CA ASP A 57 20.27 -41.49 -27.11
C ASP A 57 20.31 -43.02 -27.10
N THR A 58 19.35 -43.67 -26.45
CA THR A 58 19.24 -45.14 -26.45
C THR A 58 18.95 -45.73 -27.84
N ALA A 59 18.33 -44.96 -28.75
CA ALA A 59 18.19 -45.36 -30.15
C ALA A 59 19.50 -45.19 -30.97
N TYR A 60 20.52 -44.53 -30.44
CA TYR A 60 21.88 -44.52 -31.00
C TYR A 60 22.68 -45.76 -30.60
N ASP A 61 22.47 -46.25 -29.39
CA ASP A 61 23.29 -47.29 -28.76
C ASP A 61 22.85 -48.74 -29.07
N ASP A 62 21.81 -48.96 -29.89
CA ASP A 62 21.43 -50.31 -30.33
C ASP A 62 22.11 -50.68 -31.68
N PRO A 63 23.25 -51.39 -31.66
CA PRO A 63 23.99 -51.80 -32.86
C PRO A 63 23.26 -52.86 -33.70
N ARG A 64 22.16 -53.44 -33.20
CA ARG A 64 21.41 -54.48 -33.94
C ARG A 64 20.29 -53.92 -34.80
N SER A 65 19.94 -52.63 -34.64
CA SER A 65 18.80 -52.03 -35.34
C SER A 65 19.17 -51.22 -36.60
N HIS A 66 20.32 -51.48 -37.22
CA HIS A 66 20.74 -50.77 -38.42
C HIS A 66 19.80 -51.02 -39.62
N GLY A 67 18.97 -50.02 -39.94
CA GLY A 67 18.02 -50.07 -41.05
C GLY A 67 17.17 -48.80 -41.19
N ILE A 68 16.38 -48.72 -42.27
CA ILE A 68 15.48 -47.59 -42.59
C ILE A 68 14.51 -47.27 -41.43
N ASP A 69 14.11 -48.28 -40.67
CA ASP A 69 13.19 -48.13 -39.53
C ASP A 69 13.80 -47.39 -38.34
N GLN A 70 15.11 -47.51 -38.09
CA GLN A 70 15.80 -46.81 -36.99
C GLN A 70 15.90 -45.31 -37.29
N GLU A 71 16.29 -44.96 -38.51
CA GLU A 71 16.35 -43.57 -38.98
C GLU A 71 14.96 -42.91 -38.93
N TYR A 72 13.91 -43.65 -39.31
CA TYR A 72 12.54 -43.16 -39.18
C TYR A 72 12.17 -42.86 -37.71
N ARG A 73 12.45 -43.80 -36.79
CA ARG A 73 12.16 -43.61 -35.35
C ARG A 73 12.93 -42.41 -34.77
N ARG A 74 14.20 -42.22 -35.15
CA ARG A 74 14.99 -41.04 -34.76
C ARG A 74 14.36 -39.75 -35.23
N ARG A 75 13.98 -39.67 -36.51
CA ARG A 75 13.29 -38.48 -37.05
C ARG A 75 11.98 -38.19 -36.32
N GLN A 76 11.22 -39.22 -35.96
CA GLN A 76 9.99 -39.04 -35.18
C GLN A 76 10.28 -38.53 -33.76
N ALA A 77 11.30 -39.07 -33.09
CA ALA A 77 11.70 -38.62 -31.76
C ALA A 77 12.18 -37.15 -31.77
N HIS A 78 13.01 -36.75 -32.75
CA HIS A 78 13.41 -35.35 -32.90
C HIS A 78 12.23 -34.42 -33.22
N LYS A 79 11.28 -34.85 -34.08
CA LYS A 79 10.06 -34.08 -34.35
C LYS A 79 9.21 -33.92 -33.08
N TYR A 80 9.08 -34.98 -32.29
CA TYR A 80 8.36 -34.94 -31.03
C TYR A 80 9.04 -34.03 -30.01
N ARG A 81 10.36 -34.12 -29.87
CA ARG A 81 11.17 -33.21 -29.04
C ARG A 81 10.97 -31.74 -29.45
N ALA A 82 11.08 -31.44 -30.74
CA ALA A 82 10.86 -30.09 -31.27
C ALA A 82 9.44 -29.58 -30.98
N ARG A 83 8.43 -30.46 -31.04
CA ARG A 83 7.06 -30.13 -30.65
C ARG A 83 6.96 -29.81 -29.16
N ILE A 84 7.60 -30.59 -28.28
CA ILE A 84 7.61 -30.32 -26.84
C ILE A 84 8.31 -28.98 -26.56
N GLN A 85 9.44 -28.71 -27.22
CA GLN A 85 10.15 -27.43 -27.06
C GLN A 85 9.24 -26.23 -27.37
N ARG A 86 8.49 -26.26 -28.48
CA ARG A 86 7.51 -25.21 -28.79
C ARG A 86 6.41 -25.07 -27.74
N LEU A 87 6.05 -26.14 -27.04
CA LEU A 87 5.09 -26.08 -25.93
C LEU A 87 5.72 -25.43 -24.70
N ILE A 88 7.00 -25.69 -24.43
CA ILE A 88 7.77 -25.02 -23.37
C ILE A 88 7.85 -23.52 -23.66
N ASP A 89 8.23 -23.14 -24.89
CA ASP A 89 8.34 -21.73 -25.26
C ASP A 89 6.99 -21.00 -25.09
N LYS A 90 5.89 -21.62 -25.53
CA LYS A 90 4.54 -21.11 -25.28
C LYS A 90 4.19 -21.05 -23.79
N SER A 91 4.70 -21.99 -23.00
CA SER A 91 4.48 -22.01 -21.56
C SER A 91 5.17 -20.81 -20.89
N VAL A 92 6.41 -20.54 -21.29
CA VAL A 92 7.21 -19.40 -20.82
C VAL A 92 6.56 -18.07 -21.19
N GLU A 93 6.06 -17.92 -22.42
CA GLU A 93 5.37 -16.67 -22.81
C GLU A 93 4.11 -16.43 -21.97
N ARG A 94 3.33 -17.47 -21.68
CA ARG A 94 2.17 -17.35 -20.78
C ARG A 94 2.56 -17.00 -19.34
N GLU A 95 3.65 -17.56 -18.84
CA GLU A 95 4.18 -17.24 -17.52
C GLU A 95 4.61 -15.76 -17.44
N LYS A 96 5.30 -15.25 -18.46
CA LYS A 96 5.66 -13.84 -18.57
C LYS A 96 4.44 -12.92 -18.58
N GLU A 97 3.40 -13.27 -19.34
CA GLU A 97 2.13 -12.52 -19.36
C GLU A 97 1.51 -12.44 -17.95
N ILE A 98 1.44 -13.56 -17.23
CA ILE A 98 0.89 -13.64 -15.87
C ILE A 98 1.72 -12.79 -14.90
N LEU A 99 3.05 -12.92 -14.92
CA LEU A 99 3.96 -12.18 -14.05
C LEU A 99 3.91 -10.67 -14.33
N SER A 100 3.81 -10.26 -15.60
CA SER A 100 3.62 -8.86 -15.97
C SER A 100 2.34 -8.31 -15.35
N ARG A 101 1.22 -9.05 -15.46
CA ARG A 101 -0.06 -8.61 -14.90
C ARG A 101 -0.05 -8.57 -13.36
N LEU A 102 0.62 -9.52 -12.70
CA LEU A 102 0.83 -9.47 -11.25
C LEU A 102 1.64 -8.23 -10.83
N GLY A 103 2.65 -7.84 -11.62
CA GLY A 103 3.40 -6.60 -11.42
C GLY A 103 2.51 -5.35 -11.51
N GLU A 104 1.61 -5.29 -12.49
CA GLU A 104 0.63 -4.21 -12.62
C GLU A 104 -0.31 -4.15 -11.41
N ILE A 105 -0.86 -5.30 -10.98
CA ILE A 105 -1.72 -5.41 -9.80
C ILE A 105 -1.02 -4.90 -8.54
N HIS A 106 0.27 -5.21 -8.39
CA HIS A 106 1.05 -4.72 -7.26
C HIS A 106 1.11 -3.18 -7.23
N LEU A 107 1.38 -2.56 -8.39
CA LEU A 107 1.39 -1.10 -8.52
C LEU A 107 0.01 -0.49 -8.26
N GLU A 108 -1.05 -1.13 -8.77
CA GLU A 108 -2.44 -0.70 -8.54
C GLU A 108 -2.81 -0.74 -7.06
N SER A 109 -2.39 -1.79 -6.32
CA SER A 109 -2.61 -1.87 -4.87
C SER A 109 -1.92 -0.73 -4.13
N GLN A 110 -0.65 -0.46 -4.44
CA GLN A 110 0.09 0.66 -3.84
C GLN A 110 -0.53 2.03 -4.19
N TYR A 111 -1.04 2.20 -5.40
CA TYR A 111 -1.72 3.42 -5.81
C TYR A 111 -3.01 3.62 -5.01
N ARG A 112 -3.79 2.56 -4.84
CA ARG A 112 -5.01 2.57 -4.02
C ARG A 112 -4.73 2.93 -2.57
N GLU A 113 -3.71 2.34 -1.95
CA GLU A 113 -3.31 2.67 -0.58
C GLU A 113 -2.97 4.16 -0.43
N ARG A 114 -2.15 4.68 -1.35
CA ARG A 114 -1.81 6.11 -1.39
C ARG A 114 -3.04 6.99 -1.59
N TRP A 115 -3.96 6.60 -2.46
CA TRP A 115 -5.21 7.31 -2.68
C TRP A 115 -6.06 7.38 -1.40
N LEU A 116 -6.19 6.26 -0.67
CA LEU A 116 -6.92 6.22 0.59
C LEU A 116 -6.28 7.13 1.66
N MET A 117 -4.95 7.16 1.75
CA MET A 117 -4.25 8.08 2.66
C MET A 117 -4.54 9.55 2.33
N VAL A 118 -4.52 9.91 1.05
CA VAL A 118 -4.83 11.27 0.59
C VAL A 118 -6.29 11.63 0.89
N GLU A 119 -7.24 10.73 0.66
CA GLU A 119 -8.65 10.97 1.00
C GLU A 119 -8.86 11.15 2.51
N GLN A 120 -8.23 10.31 3.34
CA GLN A 120 -8.26 10.46 4.80
C GLN A 120 -7.69 11.82 5.25
N GLN A 121 -6.57 12.23 4.66
CA GLN A 121 -5.97 13.53 4.96
C GLN A 121 -6.88 14.69 4.53
N LYS A 122 -7.54 14.60 3.36
CA LYS A 122 -8.54 15.59 2.93
C LYS A 122 -9.71 15.66 3.89
N THR A 123 -10.25 14.51 4.34
CA THR A 123 -11.36 14.50 5.31
C THR A 123 -10.95 15.11 6.64
N PHE A 124 -9.74 14.79 7.13
CA PHE A 124 -9.20 15.35 8.36
C PHE A 124 -9.03 16.88 8.27
N LEU A 125 -8.45 17.38 7.17
CA LEU A 125 -8.29 18.82 6.96
C LEU A 125 -9.64 19.55 6.84
N ARG A 126 -10.64 18.94 6.20
CA ARG A 126 -12.00 19.50 6.15
C ARG A 126 -12.62 19.59 7.54
N GLN A 127 -12.47 18.56 8.37
CA GLN A 127 -12.95 18.58 9.76
C GLN A 127 -12.24 19.64 10.59
N GLN A 128 -10.92 19.80 10.44
CA GLN A 128 -10.18 20.86 11.12
C GLN A 128 -10.65 22.26 10.70
N ARG A 129 -10.80 22.52 9.40
CA ARG A 129 -11.30 23.81 8.90
C ARG A 129 -12.73 24.08 9.38
N GLY A 130 -13.61 23.09 9.32
CA GLY A 130 -14.98 23.20 9.84
C GLY A 130 -15.00 23.55 11.33
N GLY A 131 -14.16 22.90 12.15
CA GLY A 131 -14.03 23.20 13.58
C GLY A 131 -13.36 24.55 13.90
N GLN A 132 -12.54 25.09 12.99
CA GLN A 132 -12.03 26.46 13.12
C GLN A 132 -13.08 27.50 12.75
N GLN A 133 -13.84 27.27 11.66
CA GLN A 133 -14.96 28.14 11.27
C GLN A 133 -16.03 28.18 12.36
N TRP A 134 -16.40 27.02 12.93
CA TRP A 134 -17.36 26.95 14.05
C TRP A 134 -16.90 27.74 15.28
N ARG A 135 -15.59 27.68 15.61
CA ARG A 135 -15.03 28.45 16.73
C ARG A 135 -15.02 29.95 16.44
N GLN A 136 -14.69 30.37 15.22
CA GLN A 136 -14.76 31.78 14.83
C GLN A 136 -16.20 32.31 14.85
N GLN A 137 -17.17 31.49 14.43
CA GLN A 137 -18.59 31.81 14.51
C GLN A 137 -19.02 32.00 15.97
N GLN A 138 -18.71 31.06 16.88
CA GLN A 138 -19.02 31.22 18.29
C GLN A 138 -18.33 32.42 18.93
N GLN A 139 -17.08 32.71 18.57
CA GLN A 139 -16.39 33.91 19.06
C GLN A 139 -17.15 35.18 18.63
N ARG A 140 -17.58 35.25 17.36
CA ARG A 140 -18.38 36.37 16.85
C ARG A 140 -19.74 36.49 17.53
N ASP A 141 -20.42 35.36 17.75
CA ASP A 141 -21.71 35.34 18.42
C ASP A 141 -21.56 35.78 19.89
N TRP A 142 -20.49 35.35 20.56
CA TRP A 142 -20.16 35.76 21.93
C TRP A 142 -19.77 37.24 22.01
N ASP A 143 -18.95 37.73 21.07
CA ASP A 143 -18.59 39.14 20.94
C ASP A 143 -19.82 40.02 20.60
N TRP A 144 -20.78 39.50 19.83
CA TRP A 144 -22.03 40.18 19.54
C TRP A 144 -22.94 40.27 20.77
N GLU A 145 -23.10 39.16 21.50
CA GLU A 145 -23.99 39.07 22.67
C GLU A 145 -23.44 39.80 23.90
N TYR A 146 -22.12 39.75 24.14
CA TYR A 146 -21.49 40.30 25.35
C TYR A 146 -20.54 41.47 25.10
N GLY A 147 -20.02 41.64 23.87
CA GLY A 147 -19.05 42.68 23.54
C GLY A 147 -19.64 44.08 23.37
N GLN A 148 -20.92 44.21 22.98
CA GLN A 148 -21.56 45.53 22.87
C GLN A 148 -21.87 46.19 24.22
N GLY A 149 -22.04 45.41 25.29
CA GLY A 149 -22.31 45.94 26.63
C GLY A 149 -21.09 46.54 27.33
N GLN A 150 -19.88 46.01 27.09
CA GLN A 150 -18.67 46.45 27.82
C GLN A 150 -18.06 47.73 27.26
N ALA A 151 -18.12 47.97 25.95
CA ALA A 151 -17.62 49.22 25.35
C ALA A 151 -18.44 50.44 25.79
N ALA A 152 -19.77 50.30 25.89
CA ALA A 152 -20.66 51.35 26.38
C ALA A 152 -20.44 51.65 27.87
N TYR A 153 -20.17 50.65 28.71
CA TYR A 153 -19.87 50.85 30.13
C TYR A 153 -18.49 51.45 30.39
N ALA A 154 -17.48 51.13 29.57
CA ALA A 154 -16.12 51.65 29.72
C ALA A 154 -16.00 53.13 29.32
N ASP A 155 -16.63 53.54 28.22
CA ASP A 155 -16.61 54.94 27.76
C ASP A 155 -17.40 55.89 28.68
N ASP A 156 -18.48 55.39 29.28
CA ASP A 156 -19.31 56.21 30.16
C ASP A 156 -18.64 56.45 31.53
N HIS A 157 -17.86 55.47 32.03
CA HIS A 157 -17.05 55.65 33.24
C HIS A 157 -15.84 56.58 33.02
N TRP A 158 -15.16 56.48 31.88
CA TRP A 158 -14.02 57.35 31.56
C TRP A 158 -14.45 58.81 31.31
N ASN A 159 -15.58 59.02 30.62
CA ASN A 159 -16.09 60.37 30.36
C ASN A 159 -16.69 61.04 31.61
N LYS A 160 -17.30 60.27 32.53
CA LYS A 160 -17.74 60.80 33.84
C LYS A 160 -16.55 61.28 34.70
N ALA A 161 -15.43 60.54 34.72
CA ALA A 161 -14.22 60.96 35.44
C ALA A 161 -13.58 62.24 34.85
N ARG A 162 -13.72 62.47 33.54
CA ARG A 162 -13.16 63.65 32.85
C ARG A 162 -14.01 64.91 33.07
N ARG A 163 -15.33 64.78 33.10
CA ARG A 163 -16.26 65.90 33.33
C ARG A 163 -16.23 66.44 34.77
N GLN A 164 -15.80 65.65 35.75
CA GLN A 164 -15.62 66.15 37.12
C GLN A 164 -14.32 66.97 37.32
N LYS A 165 -13.39 66.99 36.34
CA LYS A 165 -12.11 67.71 36.46
C LYS A 165 -12.03 69.04 35.72
N SER A 166 -13.07 69.49 35.01
CA SER A 166 -13.05 70.75 34.24
C SER A 166 -13.69 71.94 34.96
N GLY A 167 -13.86 71.88 36.28
CA GLY A 167 -14.58 72.89 37.06
C GLY A 167 -13.88 73.28 38.35
N THR A 168 -12.57 73.50 38.32
CA THR A 168 -11.88 74.30 39.34
C THR A 168 -10.57 74.82 38.77
N ASP A 169 -10.54 76.13 38.53
CA ASP A 169 -9.33 76.94 38.65
C ASP A 169 -8.59 76.57 39.94
N ALA A 170 -7.31 76.23 39.82
CA ALA A 170 -6.26 76.58 40.77
C ALA A 170 -4.95 75.90 40.35
N SER A 171 -4.00 76.74 39.96
CA SER A 171 -2.56 76.56 40.07
C SER A 171 -2.11 75.35 40.93
N TYR A 172 -1.66 74.28 40.28
CA TYR A 172 -0.76 73.32 40.93
C TYR A 172 0.30 72.85 39.94
N ARG A 173 1.54 73.30 40.20
CA ARG A 173 2.76 72.93 39.48
C ARG A 173 3.26 71.61 40.09
N PRO A 174 3.29 70.49 39.36
CA PRO A 174 3.88 69.28 39.91
C PRO A 174 5.41 69.40 39.80
N HIS A 175 6.08 69.27 40.94
CA HIS A 175 7.51 69.05 40.98
C HIS A 175 7.85 67.71 40.32
N HIS A 176 8.98 67.71 39.62
CA HIS A 176 9.69 66.52 39.17
C HIS A 176 9.80 65.50 40.31
N LEU A 177 9.20 64.33 40.10
CA LEU A 177 9.56 63.12 40.82
C LEU A 177 9.98 62.10 39.78
N GLU A 178 11.23 61.67 39.91
CA GLU A 178 11.86 60.64 39.09
C GLU A 178 11.09 59.32 39.15
N PRO A 179 11.03 58.56 38.05
CA PRO A 179 10.51 57.20 38.08
C PRO A 179 11.52 56.29 38.78
N THR A 180 11.27 55.99 40.06
CA THR A 180 11.87 54.85 40.73
C THR A 180 11.25 53.58 40.17
N ASN A 181 12.07 52.81 39.45
CA ASN A 181 11.82 51.43 39.06
C ASN A 181 11.42 50.61 40.30
N THR A 182 10.12 50.38 40.48
CA THR A 182 9.62 49.31 41.34
C THR A 182 8.71 48.43 40.52
N ALA A 183 9.31 47.32 40.08
CA ALA A 183 8.65 46.19 39.50
C ALA A 183 7.60 45.66 40.50
N SER A 184 6.33 45.90 40.22
CA SER A 184 5.21 45.21 40.85
C SER A 184 4.52 44.38 39.78
N GLY A 185 4.76 43.07 39.86
CA GLY A 185 4.22 42.06 38.96
C GLY A 185 2.70 42.13 38.90
N SER A 186 2.19 42.52 37.74
CA SER A 186 0.82 42.21 37.35
C SER A 186 0.84 40.85 36.66
N SER A 187 0.31 39.89 37.40
CA SER A 187 0.04 38.51 37.05
C SER A 187 -0.99 38.41 35.92
N TYR A 188 -0.56 38.74 34.69
CA TYR A 188 -1.24 38.21 33.51
C TYR A 188 -0.93 36.73 33.44
N ALA A 189 -1.94 35.96 33.80
CA ALA A 189 -2.04 34.52 33.65
C ALA A 189 -1.45 34.10 32.30
N ARG A 190 -0.20 33.61 32.37
CA ARG A 190 0.43 32.78 31.35
C ARG A 190 -0.40 31.52 31.27
N ARG A 191 -1.50 31.58 30.52
CA ARG A 191 -2.30 30.43 30.09
C ARG A 191 -1.35 29.59 29.27
N GLN A 192 -0.71 28.67 29.97
CA GLN A 192 0.08 27.59 29.41
C GLN A 192 -0.76 27.00 28.28
N GLN A 193 -0.35 27.31 27.05
CA GLN A 193 -0.64 26.45 25.92
C GLN A 193 -0.02 25.11 26.30
N ARG A 194 -0.82 24.25 26.94
CA ARG A 194 -0.69 22.82 26.78
C ARG A 194 -0.84 22.58 25.28
N GLN A 195 0.28 22.66 24.58
CA GLN A 195 0.47 21.82 23.42
C GLN A 195 0.37 20.41 23.96
N HIS A 196 -0.86 19.88 23.98
CA HIS A 196 -1.05 18.46 23.79
C HIS A 196 -0.46 18.19 22.41
N VAL A 197 0.85 17.96 22.40
CA VAL A 197 1.50 17.11 21.43
C VAL A 197 0.73 15.82 21.56
N TYR A 198 -0.29 15.65 20.70
CA TYR A 198 -0.75 14.33 20.38
C TYR A 198 0.50 13.65 19.81
N SER A 199 1.21 12.92 20.67
CA SER A 199 1.99 11.76 20.27
C SER A 199 0.98 10.92 19.50
N VAL A 200 0.94 11.11 18.19
CA VAL A 200 0.43 10.10 17.30
C VAL A 200 1.45 8.99 17.50
N ASP A 201 1.10 8.03 18.34
CA ASP A 201 1.84 6.80 18.49
C ASP A 201 1.85 6.17 17.09
N TYR A 202 2.89 6.51 16.34
CA TYR A 202 3.33 5.75 15.19
C TYR A 202 3.69 4.39 15.77
N LEU A 203 2.71 3.50 15.82
CA LEU A 203 2.96 2.08 15.92
C LEU A 203 3.99 1.78 14.83
N PRO A 204 5.21 1.35 15.17
CA PRO A 204 6.12 0.87 14.15
C PRO A 204 5.38 -0.30 13.51
N TYR A 205 5.04 -0.16 12.22
CA TYR A 205 4.66 -1.30 11.42
C TYR A 205 5.85 -2.25 11.47
N THR A 206 5.76 -3.23 12.35
CA THR A 206 6.61 -4.40 12.33
C THR A 206 6.34 -5.02 10.97
N THR A 207 7.26 -4.81 10.03
CA THR A 207 7.41 -5.60 8.83
C THR A 207 7.76 -7.01 9.30
N ALA A 208 6.76 -7.72 9.81
CA ALA A 208 6.79 -9.16 9.94
C ALA A 208 6.88 -9.67 8.50
N ARG A 209 8.12 -9.81 8.03
CA ARG A 209 8.43 -10.66 6.88
C ARG A 209 7.69 -11.97 7.12
N PRO A 210 6.77 -12.40 6.24
CA PRO A 210 6.32 -13.76 6.30
C PRO A 210 7.57 -14.63 6.19
N GLN A 211 7.83 -15.43 7.23
CA GLN A 211 8.82 -16.49 7.14
C GLN A 211 8.43 -17.31 5.91
N ALA A 212 9.27 -17.22 4.88
CA ALA A 212 9.20 -18.13 3.76
C ALA A 212 9.30 -19.53 4.35
N TRP A 213 8.24 -20.30 4.19
CA TRP A 213 8.23 -21.74 4.42
C TRP A 213 9.23 -22.33 3.44
N TYR A 214 10.49 -22.45 3.89
CA TYR A 214 11.52 -23.18 3.19
C TYR A 214 11.16 -24.66 3.31
N ILE A 215 10.38 -25.16 2.35
CA ILE A 215 10.17 -26.59 2.16
C ILE A 215 11.45 -27.09 1.53
N ASP A 216 12.26 -27.79 2.33
CA ASP A 216 13.47 -28.46 1.86
C ASP A 216 13.09 -29.60 0.89
N PRO A 217 13.39 -29.50 -0.41
CA PRO A 217 13.03 -30.54 -1.38
C PRO A 217 13.88 -31.82 -1.23
N PHE A 218 14.84 -31.85 -0.30
CA PHE A 218 15.74 -32.98 -0.07
C PHE A 218 15.51 -33.73 1.25
N ALA A 219 14.37 -33.53 1.92
CA ALA A 219 13.95 -34.37 3.04
C ALA A 219 13.60 -35.79 2.55
N SER A 220 14.67 -36.57 2.40
CA SER A 220 14.79 -38.01 2.27
C SER A 220 13.67 -38.77 3.01
N THR A 221 12.71 -39.29 2.26
CA THR A 221 11.89 -40.42 2.72
C THR A 221 12.61 -41.68 2.32
N GLY A 222 13.38 -42.20 3.28
CA GLY A 222 14.01 -43.50 3.20
C GLY A 222 13.01 -44.61 2.92
N SER A 223 13.44 -45.51 2.04
CA SER A 223 13.31 -46.96 2.18
C SER A 223 11.99 -47.50 2.76
N ASP A 224 11.08 -47.91 1.88
CA ASP A 224 10.16 -49.03 2.18
C ASP A 224 10.41 -50.16 1.16
N GLN A 225 11.44 -50.95 1.45
CA GLN A 225 11.64 -52.27 0.85
C GLN A 225 10.51 -53.18 1.36
N ARG A 226 9.49 -53.42 0.54
CA ARG A 226 8.58 -54.55 0.77
C ARG A 226 8.76 -55.61 -0.31
N HIS A 227 9.51 -56.63 0.12
CA HIS A 227 9.53 -57.97 -0.43
C HIS A 227 8.16 -58.42 -0.96
N ARG A 228 8.05 -58.61 -2.27
CA ARG A 228 7.07 -59.55 -2.81
C ARG A 228 7.72 -60.92 -2.91
N ARG A 229 7.41 -61.74 -1.90
CA ARG A 229 7.64 -63.19 -1.94
C ARG A 229 6.80 -63.79 -3.07
N ARG A 230 7.49 -64.54 -3.92
CA ARG A 230 6.95 -65.59 -4.78
C ARG A 230 6.15 -66.60 -3.97
N THR A 231 5.15 -67.23 -4.60
CA THR A 231 4.76 -68.64 -4.45
C THR A 231 3.54 -68.89 -5.36
N PRO A 232 3.24 -70.16 -5.70
CA PRO A 232 3.88 -70.99 -6.71
C PRO A 232 3.12 -70.96 -8.05
#